data_AF-A0A1L7NMI2-F1
#
_entry.id   AF-A0A1L7NMI2-F1
#
_cell.length_a   1.000
_cell.length_b   1.000
_cell.length_c   1.000
_cell.angle_alpha   90.00
_cell.angle_beta   90.00
_cell.angle_gamma   90.00
#
_symmetry.space_group_name_H-M   'P 1'
#
loop_
_entity.id
_entity.type
_entity.pdbx_description
1 polymer ?
#
loop_
_entity_poly.entity_id
_entity_poly.type
_entity_poly.pdbx_seq_one_letter_code
_entity_poly.pdbx_strand_id
1 'polypeptide(L)'
;MTCFAFQITSDDVENVLRDYSLRVTNTNGQSFEHMAEELIDELDHERIERAALAASTDLDEQTTAAYEEIKKSLVELGVLDF
;
A
#
# COMPACT_ATOMS: atom_id res chain seq x y z
N MET A 1 13.53 20.92 -9.03
CA MET A 1 12.47 20.26 -8.27
C MET A 1 13.13 19.25 -7.36
N THR A 2 13.19 19.54 -6.06
CA THR A 2 13.60 18.56 -5.05
C THR A 2 12.43 17.61 -4.85
N CYS A 3 12.50 16.39 -5.38
CA CYS A 3 11.61 15.32 -4.91
C CYS A 3 12.05 15.00 -3.48
N PHE A 4 11.13 15.14 -2.53
CA PHE A 4 11.28 14.53 -1.21
C PHE A 4 11.27 13.02 -1.41
N ALA A 5 12.04 12.28 -0.62
CA ALA A 5 11.91 10.82 -0.59
C ALA A 5 10.49 10.49 -0.12
N PHE A 6 9.78 9.63 -0.88
CA PHE A 6 8.46 9.16 -0.48
C PHE A 6 8.63 7.77 0.12
N GLN A 7 8.10 7.56 1.32
CA GLN A 7 8.26 6.31 2.05
C GLN A 7 6.89 5.84 2.52
N ILE A 8 6.61 4.55 2.33
CA ILE A 8 5.43 3.89 2.89
C ILE A 8 5.73 3.28 4.25
N THR A 9 4.67 3.13 5.03
CA THR A 9 4.67 2.56 6.37
C THR A 9 3.67 1.40 6.45
N SER A 10 3.74 0.62 7.53
CA SER A 10 2.71 -0.38 7.85
C SER A 10 1.32 0.24 7.93
N ASP A 11 1.21 1.47 8.46
CA ASP A 11 -0.08 2.17 8.59
C ASP A 11 -0.72 2.42 7.23
N ASP A 12 0.06 2.70 6.18
CA ASP A 12 -0.45 2.87 4.82
C ASP A 12 -1.04 1.56 4.28
N VAL A 13 -0.38 0.43 4.54
CA VAL A 13 -0.86 -0.90 4.16
C VAL A 13 -2.12 -1.26 4.95
N GLU A 14 -2.14 -0.97 6.25
CA GLU A 14 -3.31 -1.18 7.09
C GLU A 14 -4.51 -0.37 6.58
N ASN A 15 -4.30 0.89 6.20
CA ASN A 15 -5.35 1.74 5.65
C ASN A 15 -5.93 1.13 4.36
N VAL A 16 -5.08 0.65 3.45
CA VAL A 16 -5.54 -0.04 2.23
C VAL A 16 -6.32 -1.32 2.57
N LEU A 17 -5.85 -2.12 3.52
CA LEU A 17 -6.57 -3.32 3.98
C LEU A 17 -7.94 -2.97 4.58
N ARG A 18 -8.05 -1.87 5.33
CA ARG A 18 -9.31 -1.38 5.90
C ARG A 18 -10.27 -0.91 4.81
N ASP A 19 -9.79 -0.12 3.86
CA ASP A 19 -10.58 0.40 2.73
C ASP A 19 -11.14 -0.72 1.86
N TYR A 20 -10.38 -1.80 1.70
CA TYR A 20 -10.75 -2.97 0.91
C TYR A 20 -11.09 -4.21 1.76
N SER A 21 -11.53 -4.01 3.01
CA SER A 21 -11.76 -5.09 3.99
C SER A 21 -12.69 -6.22 3.51
N LEU A 22 -13.67 -5.92 2.66
CA LEU A 22 -14.58 -6.92 2.07
C LEU A 22 -13.96 -7.76 0.95
N ARG A 23 -12.76 -7.39 0.49
CA ARG A 23 -12.01 -8.04 -0.60
C ARG A 23 -10.78 -8.80 -0.11
N VAL A 24 -10.50 -8.76 1.19
CA VAL A 24 -9.38 -9.51 1.78
C VAL A 24 -9.70 -11.01 1.73
N THR A 25 -8.87 -11.79 1.03
CA THR A 25 -9.14 -13.21 0.72
C THR A 25 -9.21 -14.08 1.97
N ASN A 26 -8.25 -13.93 2.89
CA ASN A 26 -8.24 -14.63 4.17
C ASN A 26 -7.29 -13.92 5.13
N THR A 27 -7.77 -13.49 6.30
CA THR A 27 -6.95 -12.85 7.32
C THR A 27 -6.22 -13.83 8.22
N ASN A 28 -6.49 -15.15 8.11
CA ASN A 28 -6.00 -16.19 9.02
C ASN A 28 -6.28 -15.89 10.51
N GLY A 29 -7.30 -15.06 10.81
CA GLY A 29 -7.62 -14.61 12.17
C GLY A 29 -6.74 -13.48 12.71
N GLN A 30 -5.83 -12.93 11.90
CA GLN A 30 -4.99 -11.78 12.26
C GLN A 30 -5.76 -10.46 12.15
N SER A 31 -5.32 -9.44 12.90
CA SER A 31 -5.77 -8.06 12.71
C SER A 31 -5.12 -7.47 11.46
N PHE A 32 -5.72 -6.42 10.87
CA PHE A 32 -5.10 -5.73 9.74
C PHE A 32 -3.79 -5.04 10.09
N GLU A 33 -3.65 -4.54 11.32
CA GLU A 33 -2.39 -4.01 11.85
C GLU A 33 -1.28 -5.08 11.75
N HIS A 34 -1.55 -6.28 12.25
CA HIS A 34 -0.56 -7.36 12.24
C HIS A 34 -0.27 -7.87 10.81
N MET A 35 -1.30 -7.98 9.97
CA MET A 35 -1.11 -8.31 8.55
C MET A 35 -0.24 -7.25 7.85
N ALA A 36 -0.45 -5.96 8.16
CA ALA A 36 0.31 -4.87 7.55
C ALA A 36 1.78 -4.88 7.97
N GLU A 37 2.09 -5.21 9.22
CA GLU A 37 3.47 -5.42 9.70
C GLU A 37 4.20 -6.54 8.95
N GLU A 38 3.50 -7.62 8.58
CA GLU A 38 4.11 -8.71 7.80
C GLU A 38 4.22 -8.33 6.32
N LEU A 39 3.17 -7.74 5.76
CA LEU A 39 3.08 -7.46 4.31
C LEU A 39 3.97 -6.31 3.87
N ILE A 40 4.24 -5.32 4.72
CA ILE A 40 5.06 -4.16 4.35
C ILE A 40 6.43 -4.59 3.82
N ASP A 41 7.04 -5.64 4.39
CA ASP A 41 8.35 -6.15 3.95
C ASP A 41 8.28 -6.94 2.63
N GLU A 42 7.10 -7.41 2.23
CA GLU A 42 6.87 -8.13 0.97
C GLU A 42 6.57 -7.20 -0.22
N LEU A 43 6.19 -5.95 0.05
CA LEU A 43 5.87 -4.97 -0.98
C LEU A 43 7.13 -4.47 -1.69
N ASP A 44 6.99 -4.11 -2.96
CA ASP A 44 8.04 -3.41 -3.71
C ASP A 44 8.00 -1.91 -3.40
N HIS A 45 8.73 -1.51 -2.37
CA HIS A 45 8.81 -0.11 -1.91
C HIS A 45 9.28 0.84 -3.01
N GLU A 46 10.23 0.43 -3.84
CA GLU A 46 10.76 1.27 -4.92
C GLU A 46 9.69 1.51 -5.99
N ARG A 47 8.93 0.48 -6.35
CA ARG A 47 7.81 0.61 -7.28
C ARG A 47 6.74 1.57 -6.75
N ILE A 48 6.40 1.46 -5.47
CA ILE A 48 5.39 2.32 -4.83
C ILE A 48 5.88 3.77 -4.72
N GLU A 49 7.12 3.98 -4.28
CA GLU A 49 7.76 5.31 -4.24
C GLU A 49 7.77 5.96 -5.63
N ARG A 50 8.16 5.20 -6.67
CA ARG A 50 8.16 5.70 -8.04
C ARG A 50 6.76 6.06 -8.53
N ALA A 51 5.74 5.28 -8.18
CA ALA A 51 4.36 5.58 -8.54
C ALA A 51 3.88 6.87 -7.87
N ALA A 52 4.18 7.04 -6.57
CA ALA A 52 3.86 8.26 -5.83
C ALA A 52 4.54 9.48 -6.46
N LEU A 53 5.87 9.46 -6.60
CA LEU A 53 6.65 10.58 -7.13
C LEU A 53 6.33 10.92 -8.60
N ALA A 54 5.85 9.95 -9.38
CA ALA A 54 5.44 10.18 -10.77
C ALA A 54 4.04 10.82 -10.88
N ALA A 55 3.18 10.64 -9.87
CA ALA A 55 1.81 11.14 -9.91
C ALA A 55 1.75 12.66 -9.79
N SER A 56 2.50 13.25 -8.85
CA SER A 56 2.46 14.68 -8.59
C SER A 56 3.61 15.16 -7.70
N THR A 57 3.69 16.46 -7.49
CA THR A 57 4.46 17.07 -6.38
C THR A 57 3.60 17.40 -5.17
N ASP A 58 2.28 17.24 -5.27
CA ASP A 58 1.35 17.39 -4.16
C ASP A 58 1.30 16.12 -3.31
N LEU A 59 1.34 16.26 -1.99
CA LEU A 59 1.45 15.12 -1.07
C LEU A 59 0.19 14.25 -1.05
N ASP A 60 -0.99 14.84 -1.21
CA ASP A 60 -2.25 14.09 -1.18
C ASP A 60 -2.39 13.24 -2.45
N GLU A 61 -1.99 13.82 -3.60
CA GLU A 61 -1.95 13.10 -4.88
C GLU A 61 -0.89 11.98 -4.87
N GLN A 62 0.29 12.23 -4.28
CA GLN A 62 1.32 11.20 -4.08
C GLN A 62 0.84 10.05 -3.20
N THR A 63 0.18 10.37 -2.08
CA THR A 63 -0.36 9.37 -1.14
C THR A 63 -1.44 8.52 -1.80
N THR A 64 -2.32 9.15 -2.57
CA THR A 64 -3.37 8.44 -3.34
C THR A 64 -2.75 7.47 -4.34
N ALA A 65 -1.71 7.90 -5.07
CA ALA A 65 -1.02 7.04 -6.03
C ALA A 65 -0.28 5.88 -5.34
N ALA A 66 0.32 6.12 -4.18
CA ALA A 66 0.94 5.08 -3.38
C ALA A 66 -0.08 4.02 -2.94
N TYR A 67 -1.25 4.44 -2.46
CA TYR A 67 -2.31 3.53 -1.99
C TYR A 67 -2.86 2.65 -3.11
N GLU A 68 -3.03 3.21 -4.32
CA GLU A 68 -3.41 2.41 -5.49
C GLU A 68 -2.32 1.41 -5.88
N GLU A 69 -1.04 1.74 -5.72
CA GLU A 69 0.06 0.83 -6.01
C GLU A 69 0.22 -0.27 -4.94
N ILE A 70 0.00 0.07 -3.66
CA ILE A 70 -0.11 -0.91 -2.56
C ILE A 70 -1.23 -1.90 -2.88
N LYS A 71 -2.43 -1.41 -3.20
CA LYS A 71 -3.57 -2.25 -3.58
C LYS A 71 -3.24 -3.21 -4.72
N LYS A 72 -2.63 -2.74 -5.80
CA LYS A 72 -2.21 -3.62 -6.92
C LYS A 72 -1.25 -4.71 -6.44
N SER A 73 -0.27 -4.33 -5.63
CA SER A 73 0.70 -5.28 -5.06
C SER A 73 0.01 -6.33 -4.18
N LEU A 74 -0.96 -5.91 -3.35
CA LEU A 74 -1.77 -6.83 -2.53
C LEU A 74 -2.65 -7.78 -3.37
N VAL A 75 -3.11 -7.34 -4.55
CA VAL A 75 -3.78 -8.23 -5.51
C VAL A 75 -2.79 -9.22 -6.13
N GLU A 76 -1.61 -8.76 -6.53
CA GLU A 76 -0.54 -9.60 -7.09
C GLU A 76 -0.07 -10.67 -6.08
N LEU A 77 -0.05 -10.35 -4.78
CA LEU A 77 0.26 -11.26 -3.68
C LEU A 77 -0.93 -12.18 -3.31
N GLY A 78 -2.13 -11.96 -3.85
CA GLY A 78 -3.34 -12.74 -3.54
C GLY A 78 -4.00 -12.39 -2.20
N VAL A 79 -3.57 -11.30 -1.55
CA VAL A 79 -4.17 -10.79 -0.31
C VAL A 79 -5.55 -10.18 -0.58
N LEU A 80 -5.72 -9.50 -1.72
CA LEU A 80 -6.99 -8.91 -2.18
C LEU A 80 -7.51 -9.62 -3.44
N ASP A 81 -8.84 -9.75 -3.56
CA ASP A 81 -9.54 -10.35 -4.70
C ASP A 81 -10.26 -9.32 -5.61
N PHE A 82 -9.82 -9.21 -6.86
CA PHE A 82 -10.28 -8.26 -7.88
C PHE A 82 -10.34 -8.83 -9.30
#